data_AF-A0A8X8A4Y3-F1
#
_entry.id   AF-A0A8X8A4Y3-F1
#
_cell.length_a   1.000
_cell.length_b   1.000
_cell.length_c   1.000
_cell.angle_alpha   90.00
_cell.angle_beta   90.00
_cell.angle_gamma   90.00
#
_symmetry.space_group_name_H-M   'P 1'
#
loop_
_entity.id
_entity.type
_entity.pdbx_description
1 polymer ?
#
loop_
_entity_poly.entity_id
_entity_poly.type
_entity_poly.pdbx_seq_one_letter_code
_entity_poly.pdbx_strand_id
1 'polypeptide(L)'
;MKYGADPTAGRDSSDAILKALNYAFQVQNEFELLPGINDLAGVVIDLQGGNYKISKPIRFPAGGGNVLIHAGTLRASDDFPSDRYLVELWSPSSTVVPKPSNIHPDGGEKKNVGIYYEDVTFRDILFDSSYRGGGMFIIDSARTRIHNCFFIHFTTEGILVQKGHETFISSCFLGQHVTIGGDPKEKNYNGTAIDLASNDNAITDVAIFSAAIGVLLRGQANILTGVHCYNKATGFGGVGILVKPQGSLTRMDNCYLDWTAIVMEDPVQIHVTNGFFLGDANVVLKAAKGKMSGVTIVDNMFKSDANSMNPIVQLDGNFASIDQVVIDNNNAVGMAVKSTAGKLTVPGNGTKWVADFSSILVFPDRINHFQYSFNFQGVPVAFPAHGVTSLSNNVVVVESDRSVNGVVSVAVDQYNRKGE
;
A
#
# COMPACT_ATOMS: atom_id res chain seq x y z
N MET A 1 -32.36 0.53 -19.29
CA MET A 1 -33.83 0.36 -19.52
C MET A 1 -34.21 -0.59 -20.67
N LYS A 2 -33.58 -0.53 -21.85
CA LYS A 2 -33.94 -1.35 -23.05
C LYS A 2 -34.06 -2.87 -22.79
N TYR A 3 -33.27 -3.41 -21.87
CA TYR A 3 -33.23 -4.84 -21.54
C TYR A 3 -34.12 -5.23 -20.35
N GLY A 4 -34.93 -4.30 -19.82
CA GLY A 4 -35.90 -4.56 -18.74
C GLY A 4 -35.39 -4.30 -17.32
N ALA A 5 -34.21 -3.69 -17.17
CA ALA A 5 -33.67 -3.33 -15.86
C ALA A 5 -34.48 -2.18 -15.24
N ASP A 6 -34.72 -2.25 -13.94
CA ASP A 6 -35.44 -1.25 -13.15
C ASP A 6 -34.46 -0.23 -12.55
N PRO A 7 -34.41 1.02 -13.07
CA PRO A 7 -33.47 2.04 -12.61
C PRO A 7 -33.89 2.69 -11.28
N THR A 8 -34.98 2.25 -10.66
CA THR A 8 -35.49 2.80 -9.38
C THR A 8 -35.13 1.93 -8.17
N ALA A 9 -34.44 0.81 -8.38
CA ALA A 9 -34.15 -0.22 -7.38
C ALA A 9 -35.39 -0.88 -6.74
N GLY A 10 -36.58 -0.69 -7.32
CA GLY A 10 -37.82 -1.33 -6.86
C GLY A 10 -37.77 -2.86 -7.05
N ARG A 11 -37.25 -3.32 -8.19
CA ARG A 11 -37.18 -4.73 -8.60
C ARG A 11 -35.74 -5.16 -8.87
N ASP A 12 -35.53 -6.48 -8.86
CA ASP A 12 -34.25 -7.06 -9.25
C ASP A 12 -33.95 -6.78 -10.73
N SER A 13 -32.73 -6.33 -11.02
CA SER A 13 -32.25 -5.98 -12.35
C SER A 13 -31.16 -6.93 -12.86
N SER A 14 -30.82 -7.99 -12.12
CA SER A 14 -29.66 -8.83 -12.41
C SER A 14 -29.75 -9.49 -13.78
N ASP A 15 -30.89 -10.12 -14.08
CA ASP A 15 -31.11 -10.80 -15.37
C ASP A 15 -31.16 -9.83 -16.54
N ALA A 16 -31.72 -8.64 -16.34
CA ALA A 16 -31.79 -7.62 -17.38
C ALA A 16 -30.40 -7.04 -17.71
N ILE A 17 -29.56 -6.81 -16.70
CA ILE A 17 -28.18 -6.35 -16.88
C ILE A 17 -27.35 -7.45 -17.55
N LEU A 18 -27.43 -8.70 -17.08
CA LEU A 18 -26.75 -9.84 -17.70
C LEU A 18 -27.20 -10.05 -19.15
N LYS A 19 -28.47 -9.84 -19.48
CA LYS A 19 -28.96 -9.89 -20.85
C LYS A 19 -28.32 -8.81 -21.74
N ALA A 20 -28.21 -7.58 -21.24
CA ALA A 20 -27.55 -6.49 -21.95
C ALA A 20 -26.06 -6.81 -22.19
N LEU A 21 -25.40 -7.34 -21.15
CA LEU A 21 -23.98 -7.72 -21.18
C LEU A 21 -23.72 -8.88 -22.16
N ASN A 22 -24.53 -9.93 -22.12
CA ASN A 22 -24.41 -11.04 -23.06
C ASN A 22 -24.62 -10.59 -24.51
N TYR A 23 -25.56 -9.67 -24.76
CA TYR A 23 -25.75 -9.10 -26.09
C TYR A 23 -24.55 -8.26 -26.54
N ALA A 24 -23.97 -7.46 -25.63
CA ALA A 24 -22.75 -6.70 -25.89
C ALA A 24 -21.56 -7.60 -26.28
N PHE A 25 -21.39 -8.73 -25.61
CA PHE A 25 -20.30 -9.68 -25.87
C PHE A 25 -20.55 -10.60 -27.09
N GLN A 26 -21.67 -10.44 -27.78
CA GLN A 26 -21.94 -11.12 -29.06
C GLN A 26 -21.45 -10.32 -30.26
N VAL A 27 -20.92 -9.11 -30.08
CA VAL A 27 -20.27 -8.37 -31.17
C VAL A 27 -19.13 -9.23 -31.71
N GLN A 28 -19.21 -9.58 -32.98
CA GLN A 28 -18.17 -10.33 -33.68
C GLN A 28 -17.43 -9.37 -34.61
N ASN A 29 -16.11 -9.42 -34.59
CA ASN A 29 -15.28 -8.89 -35.67
C ASN A 29 -14.11 -9.83 -35.92
N GLU A 30 -13.30 -9.54 -36.93
CA GLU A 30 -12.14 -10.35 -37.30
C GLU A 30 -10.87 -9.95 -36.52
N PHE A 31 -11.00 -9.13 -35.48
CA PHE A 31 -9.89 -8.57 -34.72
C PHE A 31 -9.85 -9.14 -33.31
N GLU A 32 -8.63 -9.48 -32.88
CA GLU A 32 -8.34 -9.88 -31.51
C GLU A 32 -7.44 -8.83 -30.87
N LEU A 33 -7.59 -8.64 -29.56
CA LEU A 33 -6.66 -7.86 -28.75
C LEU A 33 -5.46 -8.76 -28.40
N LEU A 34 -5.55 -9.52 -27.31
CA LEU A 34 -4.73 -10.70 -27.06
C LEU A 34 -5.33 -11.96 -27.73
N PRO A 35 -4.53 -13.01 -27.99
CA PRO A 35 -5.01 -14.27 -28.55
C PRO A 35 -6.22 -14.82 -27.81
N GLY A 36 -7.34 -15.01 -28.52
CA GLY A 36 -8.61 -15.49 -27.95
C GLY A 36 -9.44 -14.44 -27.19
N ILE A 37 -9.04 -13.16 -27.23
CA ILE A 37 -9.83 -12.03 -26.73
C ILE A 37 -10.36 -11.25 -27.92
N ASN A 38 -11.65 -11.43 -28.21
CA ASN A 38 -12.35 -10.71 -29.26
C ASN A 38 -12.44 -9.22 -28.92
N ASP A 39 -12.04 -8.36 -29.86
CA ASP A 39 -12.23 -6.92 -29.73
C ASP A 39 -13.73 -6.62 -29.83
N LEU A 40 -14.33 -5.96 -28.84
CA LEU A 40 -15.75 -5.61 -28.89
C LEU A 40 -15.99 -4.25 -29.56
N ALA A 41 -14.99 -3.69 -30.25
CA ALA A 41 -15.05 -2.46 -31.03
C ALA A 41 -15.56 -1.25 -30.22
N GLY A 42 -15.18 -1.16 -28.94
CA GLY A 42 -15.52 -0.04 -28.06
C GLY A 42 -16.96 -0.04 -27.59
N VAL A 43 -17.54 -1.22 -27.35
CA VAL A 43 -18.92 -1.33 -26.82
C VAL A 43 -19.07 -0.55 -25.51
N VAL A 44 -20.14 0.23 -25.43
CA VAL A 44 -20.50 1.01 -24.25
C VAL A 44 -21.78 0.46 -23.62
N ILE A 45 -21.71 0.11 -22.34
CA ILE A 45 -22.84 -0.25 -21.49
C ILE A 45 -23.11 0.92 -20.54
N ASP A 46 -24.05 1.76 -20.94
CA ASP A 46 -24.49 2.93 -20.16
C ASP A 46 -25.62 2.54 -19.18
N LEU A 47 -25.37 2.72 -17.88
CA LEU A 47 -26.35 2.50 -16.81
C LEU A 47 -27.33 3.69 -16.66
N GLN A 48 -27.13 4.78 -17.42
CA GLN A 48 -28.04 5.92 -17.57
C GLN A 48 -28.37 6.64 -16.25
N GLY A 49 -27.45 6.62 -15.28
CA GLY A 49 -27.63 7.19 -13.95
C GLY A 49 -28.63 6.43 -13.07
N GLY A 50 -29.10 5.26 -13.49
CA GLY A 50 -30.10 4.48 -12.75
C GLY A 50 -29.54 3.84 -11.48
N ASN A 51 -30.42 3.53 -10.53
CA ASN A 51 -30.14 2.73 -9.35
C ASN A 51 -30.69 1.31 -9.55
N TYR A 52 -29.80 0.34 -9.71
CA TYR A 52 -30.15 -1.03 -10.04
C TYR A 52 -29.87 -1.96 -8.86
N LYS A 53 -30.95 -2.50 -8.30
CA LYS A 53 -30.87 -3.55 -7.29
C LYS A 53 -30.54 -4.89 -7.95
N ILE A 54 -29.55 -5.61 -7.44
CA ILE A 54 -29.13 -6.92 -7.95
C ILE A 54 -29.05 -7.96 -6.83
N SER A 55 -29.52 -9.17 -7.09
CA SER A 55 -29.53 -10.31 -6.15
C SER A 55 -28.47 -11.36 -6.47
N LYS A 56 -27.75 -11.21 -7.58
CA LYS A 56 -26.65 -12.09 -7.97
C LYS A 56 -25.56 -11.31 -8.70
N PRO A 57 -24.32 -11.82 -8.69
CA PRO A 57 -23.20 -11.18 -9.37
C PRO A 57 -23.46 -10.91 -10.86
N ILE A 58 -23.07 -9.74 -11.33
CA ILE A 58 -22.98 -9.41 -12.75
C ILE A 58 -21.63 -9.91 -13.25
N ARG A 59 -21.60 -11.18 -13.66
CA ARG A 59 -20.41 -11.81 -14.23
C ARG A 59 -20.31 -11.55 -15.73
N PHE A 60 -19.13 -11.11 -16.15
CA PHE A 60 -18.83 -10.86 -17.56
C PHE A 60 -18.55 -12.15 -18.33
N PRO A 61 -19.09 -12.29 -19.57
CA PRO A 61 -18.65 -13.34 -20.48
C PRO A 61 -17.16 -13.25 -20.75
N ALA A 62 -16.45 -14.38 -20.70
CA ALA A 62 -15.02 -14.43 -20.96
C ALA A 62 -14.72 -14.30 -22.47
N GLY A 63 -13.49 -13.89 -22.80
CA GLY A 63 -12.98 -13.83 -24.17
C GLY A 63 -13.32 -12.54 -24.92
N GLY A 64 -13.65 -11.47 -24.21
CA GLY A 64 -13.97 -10.17 -24.81
C GLY A 64 -13.23 -9.02 -24.13
N GLY A 65 -12.93 -7.98 -24.90
CA GLY A 65 -12.26 -6.79 -24.43
C GLY A 65 -12.67 -5.52 -25.16
N ASN A 66 -12.04 -4.40 -24.85
CA ASN A 66 -12.38 -3.06 -25.38
C ASN A 66 -13.86 -2.71 -25.10
N VAL A 67 -14.19 -2.63 -23.80
CA VAL A 67 -15.54 -2.36 -23.29
C VAL A 67 -15.51 -1.29 -22.20
N LEU A 68 -16.48 -0.38 -22.26
CA LEU A 68 -16.78 0.60 -21.22
C LEU A 68 -18.13 0.32 -20.55
N ILE A 69 -18.16 0.34 -19.23
CA ILE A 69 -19.38 0.33 -18.41
C ILE A 69 -19.37 1.58 -17.56
N HIS A 70 -20.45 2.37 -17.60
CA HIS A 70 -20.45 3.64 -16.87
C HIS A 70 -21.81 4.15 -16.39
N ALA A 71 -21.74 5.14 -15.49
CA ALA A 71 -22.82 6.02 -15.05
C ALA A 71 -24.04 5.34 -14.40
N GLY A 72 -23.96 5.00 -13.12
CA GLY A 72 -25.12 4.49 -12.37
C GLY A 72 -24.78 3.95 -10.99
N THR A 73 -25.72 3.23 -10.38
CA THR A 73 -25.54 2.52 -9.11
C THR A 73 -25.89 1.05 -9.28
N LEU A 74 -24.98 0.17 -8.83
CA LEU A 74 -25.26 -1.25 -8.61
C LEU A 74 -25.37 -1.47 -7.10
N ARG A 75 -26.53 -1.94 -6.65
CA ARG A 75 -26.82 -2.14 -5.23
C ARG A 75 -27.19 -3.59 -4.95
N ALA A 76 -26.52 -4.23 -4.00
CA ALA A 76 -26.92 -5.55 -3.52
C ALA A 76 -28.33 -5.49 -2.91
N SER A 77 -29.16 -6.46 -3.27
CA SER A 77 -30.39 -6.77 -2.53
C SER A 77 -30.09 -7.50 -1.23
N ASP A 78 -31.10 -7.62 -0.37
CA ASP A 78 -31.00 -8.37 0.89
C ASP A 78 -30.63 -9.85 0.67
N ASP A 79 -30.97 -10.40 -0.50
CA ASP A 79 -30.70 -11.79 -0.89
C ASP A 79 -29.32 -11.98 -1.57
N PHE A 80 -28.61 -10.89 -1.91
CA PHE A 80 -27.35 -10.97 -2.65
C PHE A 80 -26.29 -11.76 -1.88
N PRO A 81 -25.60 -12.77 -2.43
CA PRO A 81 -24.70 -13.65 -1.66
C PRO A 81 -23.58 -12.93 -0.90
N SER A 82 -23.27 -13.39 0.33
CA SER A 82 -22.29 -12.75 1.22
C SER A 82 -20.83 -13.07 0.92
N ASP A 83 -20.56 -14.00 0.01
CA ASP A 83 -19.25 -14.51 -0.38
C ASP A 83 -18.91 -14.20 -1.85
N ARG A 84 -19.61 -13.24 -2.46
CA ARG A 84 -19.47 -12.86 -3.87
C ARG A 84 -19.30 -11.35 -4.03
N TYR A 85 -19.17 -10.90 -5.27
CA TYR A 85 -18.92 -9.51 -5.64
C TYR A 85 -20.00 -9.02 -6.59
N LEU A 86 -20.40 -7.74 -6.47
CA LEU A 86 -21.44 -7.16 -7.34
C LEU A 86 -21.10 -7.36 -8.82
N VAL A 87 -19.83 -7.18 -9.18
CA VAL A 87 -19.29 -7.41 -10.53
C VAL A 87 -18.12 -8.40 -10.48
N GLU A 88 -18.10 -9.32 -11.45
CA GLU A 88 -17.05 -10.33 -11.60
C GLU A 88 -16.49 -10.34 -13.03
N LEU A 89 -15.23 -9.95 -13.20
CA LEU A 89 -14.40 -10.34 -14.35
C LEU A 89 -13.75 -11.68 -13.99
N TRP A 90 -14.53 -12.76 -14.11
CA TRP A 90 -14.11 -14.10 -13.71
C TRP A 90 -14.57 -15.15 -14.71
N SER A 91 -13.60 -15.77 -15.39
CA SER A 91 -13.85 -16.91 -16.27
C SER A 91 -14.02 -18.19 -15.44
N PRO A 92 -14.95 -19.10 -15.78
CA PRO A 92 -15.02 -20.43 -15.16
C PRO A 92 -13.72 -21.25 -15.28
N SER A 93 -12.85 -20.91 -16.23
CA SER A 93 -11.54 -21.54 -16.41
C SER A 93 -10.45 -20.92 -15.52
N SER A 94 -10.72 -19.82 -14.83
CA SER A 94 -9.79 -19.18 -13.89
C SER A 94 -9.74 -19.93 -12.56
N THR A 95 -8.52 -20.19 -12.09
CA THR A 95 -8.28 -20.73 -10.74
C THR A 95 -8.13 -19.60 -9.73
N VAL A 96 -9.11 -19.45 -8.83
CA VAL A 96 -9.07 -18.48 -7.72
C VAL A 96 -7.91 -18.81 -6.79
N VAL A 97 -7.21 -17.77 -6.35
CA VAL A 97 -6.08 -17.92 -5.44
C VAL A 97 -6.60 -17.84 -3.99
N PRO A 98 -6.40 -18.88 -3.14
CA PRO A 98 -6.91 -18.89 -1.75
C PRO A 98 -6.33 -17.77 -0.88
N LYS A 99 -6.91 -17.44 0.29
CA LYS A 99 -6.29 -16.53 1.27
C LYS A 99 -5.84 -17.33 2.52
N PRO A 100 -4.66 -17.07 3.12
CA PRO A 100 -3.54 -16.32 2.59
C PRO A 100 -2.76 -17.20 1.60
N SER A 101 -2.65 -16.76 0.34
CA SER A 101 -1.77 -17.40 -0.63
C SER A 101 -0.66 -16.45 -1.01
N ASN A 102 0.51 -17.05 -1.19
CA ASN A 102 1.64 -16.41 -1.83
C ASN A 102 1.44 -16.59 -3.33
N ILE A 103 1.26 -15.50 -4.07
CA ILE A 103 1.38 -15.55 -5.52
C ILE A 103 2.86 -15.29 -5.81
N HIS A 104 3.55 -16.29 -6.33
CA HIS A 104 4.78 -16.01 -7.02
C HIS A 104 4.42 -15.24 -8.30
N PRO A 105 5.09 -14.13 -8.62
CA PRO A 105 5.03 -13.60 -9.98
C PRO A 105 5.38 -14.78 -10.89
N ASP A 106 4.52 -15.09 -11.83
CA ASP A 106 4.71 -16.17 -12.77
C ASP A 106 6.15 -16.15 -13.34
N GLY A 107 6.99 -17.04 -12.82
CA GLY A 107 8.37 -17.20 -13.23
C GLY A 107 8.42 -18.15 -14.41
N GLY A 108 8.38 -17.61 -15.62
CA GLY A 108 8.53 -18.37 -16.85
C GLY A 108 7.89 -17.68 -18.05
N GLU A 109 8.42 -17.94 -19.25
CA GLU A 109 7.93 -17.43 -20.52
C GLU A 109 6.40 -17.57 -20.64
N LYS A 110 5.66 -16.48 -20.37
CA LYS A 110 4.21 -16.46 -20.54
C LYS A 110 3.89 -16.35 -22.02
N LYS A 111 3.48 -17.46 -22.61
CA LYS A 111 2.45 -17.36 -23.66
C LYS A 111 1.22 -16.72 -23.00
N ASN A 112 0.40 -15.97 -23.75
CA ASN A 112 -0.85 -15.32 -23.30
C ASN A 112 -1.94 -16.28 -22.77
N VAL A 113 -1.56 -17.49 -22.34
CA VAL A 113 -2.43 -18.55 -21.82
C VAL A 113 -2.97 -18.11 -20.47
N GLY A 114 -4.29 -17.93 -20.40
CA GLY A 114 -4.99 -17.68 -19.15
C GLY A 114 -5.33 -16.22 -18.86
N ILE A 115 -5.37 -15.33 -19.87
CA ILE A 115 -6.08 -14.04 -19.78
C ILE A 115 -7.44 -14.19 -20.48
N TYR A 116 -8.50 -13.66 -19.87
CA TYR A 116 -9.89 -13.77 -20.36
C TYR A 116 -10.57 -12.44 -20.62
N TYR A 117 -9.97 -11.34 -20.18
CA TYR A 117 -10.49 -9.99 -20.31
C TYR A 117 -9.35 -9.03 -20.58
N GLU A 118 -9.58 -8.06 -21.47
CA GLU A 118 -8.60 -7.03 -21.77
C GLU A 118 -9.28 -5.70 -22.02
N ASP A 119 -8.68 -4.60 -21.58
CA ASP A 119 -9.15 -3.25 -21.89
C ASP A 119 -10.63 -3.04 -21.46
N VAL A 120 -10.95 -3.48 -20.25
CA VAL A 120 -12.26 -3.28 -19.63
C VAL A 120 -12.22 -2.06 -18.72
N THR A 121 -13.14 -1.12 -18.92
CA THR A 121 -13.22 0.12 -18.15
C THR A 121 -14.53 0.23 -17.39
N PHE A 122 -14.45 0.48 -16.08
CA PHE A 122 -15.56 0.86 -15.22
C PHE A 122 -15.41 2.33 -14.83
N ARG A 123 -16.46 3.13 -15.06
CA ARG A 123 -16.39 4.58 -14.84
C ARG A 123 -17.66 5.18 -14.23
N ASP A 124 -17.53 6.07 -13.25
CA ASP A 124 -18.67 6.83 -12.71
C ASP A 124 -19.78 5.92 -12.12
N ILE A 125 -19.39 4.82 -11.44
CA ILE A 125 -20.33 3.86 -10.86
C ILE A 125 -20.24 3.86 -9.33
N LEU A 126 -21.40 3.90 -8.67
CA LEU A 126 -21.54 3.55 -7.26
C LEU A 126 -21.77 2.04 -7.11
N PHE A 127 -20.87 1.38 -6.40
CA PHE A 127 -20.95 -0.01 -5.97
C PHE A 127 -21.37 -0.04 -4.50
N ASP A 128 -22.64 -0.34 -4.24
CA ASP A 128 -23.19 -0.44 -2.89
C ASP A 128 -23.43 -1.91 -2.54
N SER A 129 -22.50 -2.51 -1.81
CA SER A 129 -22.57 -3.91 -1.44
C SER A 129 -23.60 -4.18 -0.34
N SER A 130 -24.29 -3.17 0.21
CA SER A 130 -25.35 -3.33 1.24
C SER A 130 -24.95 -4.23 2.42
N TYR A 131 -23.67 -4.22 2.82
CA TYR A 131 -23.08 -5.12 3.81
C TYR A 131 -23.16 -6.61 3.45
N ARG A 132 -23.04 -6.93 2.15
CA ARG A 132 -23.07 -8.27 1.57
C ARG A 132 -21.90 -8.43 0.59
N GLY A 133 -20.95 -9.31 0.92
CA GLY A 133 -19.85 -9.64 0.02
C GLY A 133 -18.95 -8.43 -0.29
N GLY A 134 -18.53 -8.32 -1.55
CA GLY A 134 -17.62 -7.29 -2.03
C GLY A 134 -18.14 -6.49 -3.23
N GLY A 135 -17.36 -5.50 -3.67
CA GLY A 135 -17.72 -4.65 -4.80
C GLY A 135 -17.36 -5.29 -6.14
N MET A 136 -16.07 -5.51 -6.38
CA MET A 136 -15.55 -6.05 -7.64
C MET A 136 -14.53 -7.17 -7.42
N PHE A 137 -14.63 -8.22 -8.23
CA PHE A 137 -13.60 -9.25 -8.35
C PHE A 137 -13.08 -9.33 -9.78
N ILE A 138 -11.77 -9.20 -9.93
CA ILE A 138 -11.05 -9.24 -11.19
C ILE A 138 -10.00 -10.34 -11.10
N ILE A 139 -10.02 -11.27 -12.05
CA ILE A 139 -9.01 -12.31 -12.16
C ILE A 139 -8.63 -12.54 -13.62
N ASP A 140 -7.35 -12.86 -13.86
CA ASP A 140 -6.89 -13.28 -15.19
C ASP A 140 -7.24 -12.24 -16.28
N SER A 141 -7.03 -10.96 -15.94
CA SER A 141 -7.40 -9.81 -16.77
C SER A 141 -6.18 -8.93 -17.05
N ALA A 142 -6.15 -8.28 -18.21
CA ALA A 142 -5.11 -7.32 -18.58
C ALA A 142 -5.72 -5.91 -18.78
N ARG A 143 -4.99 -4.85 -18.42
CA ARG A 143 -5.33 -3.47 -18.79
C ARG A 143 -6.74 -3.04 -18.34
N THR A 144 -7.13 -3.40 -17.12
CA THR A 144 -8.43 -3.03 -16.56
C THR A 144 -8.37 -1.65 -15.91
N ARG A 145 -9.38 -0.80 -16.15
CA ARG A 145 -9.45 0.55 -15.57
C ARG A 145 -10.68 0.67 -14.68
N ILE A 146 -10.48 1.09 -13.44
CA ILE A 146 -11.53 1.46 -12.49
C ILE A 146 -11.32 2.93 -12.17
N HIS A 147 -12.21 3.78 -12.70
CA HIS A 147 -12.00 5.22 -12.69
C HIS A 147 -13.22 5.97 -12.15
N ASN A 148 -13.00 6.89 -11.21
CA ASN A 148 -14.08 7.73 -10.66
C ASN A 148 -15.27 6.92 -10.12
N CYS A 149 -14.99 5.81 -9.44
CA CYS A 149 -16.01 4.94 -8.85
C CYS A 149 -16.08 5.13 -7.34
N PHE A 150 -17.25 4.83 -6.77
CA PHE A 150 -17.49 4.88 -5.34
C PHE A 150 -17.90 3.50 -4.82
N PHE A 151 -17.17 2.95 -3.84
CA PHE A 151 -17.43 1.62 -3.27
C PHE A 151 -17.80 1.75 -1.80
N ILE A 152 -18.99 1.26 -1.43
CA ILE A 152 -19.46 1.33 -0.05
C ILE A 152 -20.06 0.01 0.44
N HIS A 153 -20.05 -0.16 1.76
CA HIS A 153 -20.75 -1.24 2.44
C HIS A 153 -20.29 -2.66 2.04
N PHE A 154 -19.03 -2.86 1.67
CA PHE A 154 -18.48 -4.21 1.51
C PHE A 154 -18.20 -4.86 2.87
N THR A 155 -18.35 -6.18 2.98
CA THR A 155 -17.93 -6.97 4.15
C THR A 155 -16.68 -7.78 3.89
N THR A 156 -16.33 -8.01 2.62
CA THR A 156 -15.08 -8.63 2.21
C THR A 156 -14.14 -7.56 1.64
N GLU A 157 -14.10 -7.42 0.31
CA GLU A 157 -13.27 -6.45 -0.40
C GLU A 157 -14.10 -5.45 -1.19
N GLY A 158 -13.71 -4.17 -1.17
CA GLY A 158 -14.21 -3.22 -2.16
C GLY A 158 -13.81 -3.66 -3.57
N ILE A 159 -12.52 -3.90 -3.78
CA ILE A 159 -11.94 -4.41 -5.02
C ILE A 159 -10.93 -5.53 -4.70
N LEU A 160 -11.12 -6.71 -5.29
CA LEU A 160 -10.16 -7.81 -5.28
C LEU A 160 -9.60 -8.03 -6.69
N VAL A 161 -8.28 -7.99 -6.83
CA VAL A 161 -7.57 -8.33 -8.07
C VAL A 161 -6.67 -9.54 -7.82
N GLN A 162 -6.77 -10.55 -8.69
CA GLN A 162 -5.94 -11.76 -8.63
C GLN A 162 -5.33 -12.07 -9.99
N LYS A 163 -4.02 -12.34 -10.05
CA LYS A 163 -3.32 -12.62 -11.32
C LYS A 163 -3.55 -11.51 -12.36
N GLY A 164 -3.26 -11.79 -13.63
CA GLY A 164 -3.37 -10.77 -14.67
C GLY A 164 -2.26 -9.72 -14.59
N HIS A 165 -2.44 -8.62 -15.32
CA HIS A 165 -1.48 -7.51 -15.41
C HIS A 165 -2.22 -6.17 -15.53
N GLU A 166 -1.64 -5.09 -15.01
CA GLU A 166 -2.03 -3.72 -15.37
C GLU A 166 -3.49 -3.37 -15.02
N THR A 167 -3.90 -3.55 -13.76
CA THR A 167 -5.15 -2.94 -13.25
C THR A 167 -4.87 -1.55 -12.70
N PHE A 168 -5.54 -0.54 -13.24
CA PHE A 168 -5.41 0.85 -12.82
C PHE A 168 -6.67 1.31 -12.09
N ILE A 169 -6.51 1.72 -10.83
CA ILE A 169 -7.57 2.20 -9.95
C ILE A 169 -7.30 3.67 -9.70
N SER A 170 -8.19 4.56 -10.14
CA SER A 170 -7.93 6.00 -10.09
C SER A 170 -9.14 6.85 -9.71
N SER A 171 -8.91 7.92 -8.95
CA SER A 171 -9.94 8.89 -8.57
C SER A 171 -11.14 8.26 -7.86
N CYS A 172 -10.94 7.18 -7.12
CA CYS A 172 -12.00 6.42 -6.48
C CYS A 172 -12.15 6.75 -4.99
N PHE A 173 -13.34 6.51 -4.46
CA PHE A 173 -13.61 6.50 -3.02
C PHE A 173 -14.02 5.10 -2.59
N LEU A 174 -13.48 4.58 -1.49
CA LEU A 174 -13.84 3.27 -0.98
C LEU A 174 -13.98 3.28 0.54
N GLY A 175 -15.08 2.75 1.07
CA GLY A 175 -15.16 2.51 2.50
C GLY A 175 -16.26 1.59 2.95
N GLN A 176 -15.96 0.73 3.93
CA GLN A 176 -16.95 -0.23 4.43
C GLN A 176 -18.08 0.49 5.17
N HIS A 177 -17.79 1.55 5.92
CA HIS A 177 -18.80 2.37 6.60
C HIS A 177 -18.71 3.83 6.18
N VAL A 178 -19.82 4.39 5.70
CA VAL A 178 -19.92 5.81 5.33
C VAL A 178 -19.98 6.67 6.58
N THR A 179 -18.82 7.16 7.00
CA THR A 179 -18.65 8.10 8.12
C THR A 179 -17.44 9.01 7.83
N ILE A 180 -17.45 10.19 8.43
CA ILE A 180 -16.35 11.17 8.39
C ILE A 180 -15.47 11.15 9.65
N GLY A 181 -15.69 10.16 10.54
CA GLY A 181 -14.90 9.94 11.76
C GLY A 181 -15.76 9.87 13.01
N GLY A 182 -15.17 9.36 14.11
CA GLY A 182 -15.83 9.31 15.42
C GLY A 182 -16.96 8.28 15.54
N ASP A 183 -17.03 7.28 14.67
CA ASP A 183 -17.99 6.18 14.80
C ASP A 183 -17.61 5.29 16.00
N PRO A 184 -18.49 5.13 17.02
CA PRO A 184 -18.23 4.24 18.15
C PRO A 184 -17.94 2.77 17.77
N LYS A 185 -18.30 2.35 16.55
CA LYS A 185 -18.09 1.01 16.01
C LYS A 185 -16.79 0.86 15.22
N GLU A 186 -15.96 1.90 15.10
CA GLU A 186 -14.72 1.88 14.31
C GLU A 186 -13.82 0.66 14.60
N LYS A 187 -13.71 0.27 15.87
CA LYS A 187 -12.96 -0.92 16.27
C LYS A 187 -13.42 -2.23 15.62
N ASN A 188 -14.67 -2.31 15.18
CA ASN A 188 -15.29 -3.51 14.61
C ASN A 188 -15.23 -3.56 13.07
N TYR A 189 -14.74 -2.52 12.41
CA TYR A 189 -14.55 -2.54 10.95
C TYR A 189 -13.59 -3.67 10.59
N ASN A 190 -13.92 -4.42 9.55
CA ASN A 190 -13.24 -5.68 9.20
C ASN A 190 -12.96 -5.85 7.69
N GLY A 191 -13.55 -5.01 6.83
CA GLY A 191 -13.38 -5.10 5.39
C GLY A 191 -12.01 -4.63 4.92
N THR A 192 -11.59 -5.07 3.74
CA THR A 192 -10.41 -4.57 3.03
C THR A 192 -10.86 -3.72 1.84
N ALA A 193 -10.37 -2.50 1.65
CA ALA A 193 -10.86 -1.70 0.52
C ALA A 193 -10.32 -2.22 -0.82
N ILE A 194 -9.01 -2.44 -0.92
CA ILE A 194 -8.36 -2.93 -2.14
C ILE A 194 -7.39 -4.07 -1.79
N ASP A 195 -7.55 -5.24 -2.41
CA ASP A 195 -6.63 -6.38 -2.29
C ASP A 195 -6.01 -6.68 -3.67
N LEU A 196 -4.72 -6.39 -3.83
CA LEU A 196 -3.97 -6.62 -5.05
C LEU A 196 -3.06 -7.85 -4.89
N ALA A 197 -3.56 -8.98 -5.39
CA ALA A 197 -2.82 -10.22 -5.55
C ALA A 197 -2.41 -10.40 -7.02
N SER A 198 -1.75 -9.38 -7.56
CA SER A 198 -1.36 -9.24 -8.96
C SER A 198 -0.19 -8.27 -9.07
N ASN A 199 0.43 -8.19 -10.25
CA ASN A 199 1.57 -7.33 -10.54
C ASN A 199 1.26 -6.22 -11.56
N ASP A 200 2.15 -5.22 -11.59
CA ASP A 200 2.13 -4.09 -12.53
C ASP A 200 0.88 -3.21 -12.43
N ASN A 201 0.27 -3.11 -11.24
CA ASN A 201 -0.93 -2.32 -11.01
C ASN A 201 -0.59 -0.90 -10.51
N ALA A 202 -1.52 0.02 -10.71
CA ALA A 202 -1.42 1.40 -10.22
C ALA A 202 -2.67 1.80 -9.44
N ILE A 203 -2.47 2.43 -8.28
CA ILE A 203 -3.52 3.10 -7.51
C ILE A 203 -3.16 4.58 -7.45
N THR A 204 -4.01 5.44 -8.00
CA THR A 204 -3.72 6.89 -8.13
C THR A 204 -4.89 7.75 -7.66
N ASP A 205 -4.63 8.66 -6.72
CA ASP A 205 -5.63 9.61 -6.20
C ASP A 205 -6.89 8.92 -5.66
N VAL A 206 -6.70 7.97 -4.73
CA VAL A 206 -7.80 7.17 -4.16
C VAL A 206 -7.93 7.47 -2.67
N ALA A 207 -9.15 7.77 -2.22
CA ALA A 207 -9.45 7.95 -0.80
C ALA A 207 -10.17 6.72 -0.24
N ILE A 208 -9.63 6.18 0.84
CA ILE A 208 -10.10 4.98 1.51
C ILE A 208 -10.44 5.31 2.95
N PHE A 209 -11.66 4.98 3.37
CA PHE A 209 -12.17 5.26 4.70
C PHE A 209 -12.80 4.05 5.36
N SER A 210 -12.70 3.98 6.69
CA SER A 210 -13.53 3.07 7.49
C SER A 210 -13.41 1.59 7.10
N ALA A 211 -12.22 1.16 6.67
CA ALA A 211 -11.89 -0.23 6.35
C ALA A 211 -10.78 -0.71 7.27
N ALA A 212 -10.80 -1.98 7.68
CA ALA A 212 -9.75 -2.56 8.53
C ALA A 212 -8.38 -2.51 7.85
N ILE A 213 -8.35 -2.79 6.55
CA ILE A 213 -7.18 -2.62 5.71
C ILE A 213 -7.56 -1.73 4.54
N GLY A 214 -6.81 -0.65 4.33
CA GLY A 214 -7.01 0.20 3.16
C GLY A 214 -6.57 -0.52 1.89
N VAL A 215 -5.26 -0.71 1.74
CA VAL A 215 -4.68 -1.46 0.61
C VAL A 215 -3.88 -2.66 1.12
N LEU A 216 -4.22 -3.85 0.64
CA LEU A 216 -3.46 -5.09 0.85
C LEU A 216 -2.68 -5.44 -0.42
N LEU A 217 -1.35 -5.45 -0.34
CA LEU A 217 -0.44 -5.76 -1.44
C LEU A 217 0.16 -7.15 -1.26
N ARG A 218 -0.15 -8.05 -2.21
CA ARG A 218 0.31 -9.45 -2.25
C ARG A 218 0.99 -9.86 -3.56
N GLY A 219 1.07 -8.95 -4.53
CA GLY A 219 1.83 -9.11 -5.75
C GLY A 219 2.83 -7.97 -5.98
N GLN A 220 3.72 -8.14 -6.94
CA GLN A 220 4.91 -7.31 -7.10
C GLN A 220 4.69 -6.08 -7.98
N ALA A 221 5.66 -5.16 -7.96
CA ALA A 221 5.83 -4.10 -8.96
C ALA A 221 4.68 -3.08 -9.04
N ASN A 222 3.91 -2.95 -7.96
CA ASN A 222 2.79 -2.02 -7.89
C ASN A 222 3.25 -0.59 -7.57
N ILE A 223 2.45 0.42 -7.94
CA ILE A 223 2.66 1.81 -7.57
C ILE A 223 1.42 2.41 -6.93
N LEU A 224 1.61 3.09 -5.80
CA LEU A 224 0.57 3.84 -5.10
C LEU A 224 0.97 5.31 -5.09
N THR A 225 0.08 6.18 -5.56
CA THR A 225 0.31 7.63 -5.60
C THR A 225 -0.94 8.37 -5.15
N GLY A 226 -0.82 9.32 -4.21
CA GLY A 226 -1.99 10.09 -3.77
C GLY A 226 -3.05 9.26 -3.04
N VAL A 227 -2.67 8.13 -2.43
CA VAL A 227 -3.61 7.28 -1.67
C VAL A 227 -3.82 7.88 -0.28
N HIS A 228 -5.07 8.13 0.09
CA HIS A 228 -5.46 8.66 1.41
C HIS A 228 -6.21 7.60 2.22
N CYS A 229 -5.65 7.13 3.34
CA CYS A 229 -6.29 6.13 4.21
C CYS A 229 -6.67 6.73 5.59
N TYR A 230 -7.95 6.66 5.97
CA TYR A 230 -8.46 7.24 7.22
C TYR A 230 -9.63 6.47 7.85
N ASN A 231 -10.07 6.89 9.04
CA ASN A 231 -11.23 6.37 9.78
C ASN A 231 -11.18 4.88 10.17
N LYS A 232 -9.97 4.35 10.37
CA LYS A 232 -9.74 3.09 11.08
C LYS A 232 -8.35 3.13 11.71
N ALA A 233 -8.24 3.80 12.85
CA ALA A 233 -6.97 4.09 13.49
C ALA A 233 -6.16 2.82 13.81
N THR A 234 -4.82 2.94 13.78
CA THR A 234 -3.88 1.87 14.13
C THR A 234 -4.13 1.34 15.54
N GLY A 235 -4.46 2.22 16.50
CA GLY A 235 -4.83 1.85 17.87
C GLY A 235 -6.08 0.96 17.96
N PHE A 236 -6.92 0.93 16.93
CA PHE A 236 -8.06 0.04 16.80
C PHE A 236 -7.81 -1.15 15.88
N GLY A 237 -6.55 -1.43 15.54
CA GLY A 237 -6.13 -2.53 14.65
C GLY A 237 -6.29 -2.22 13.17
N GLY A 238 -6.48 -0.97 12.78
CA GLY A 238 -6.52 -0.57 11.38
C GLY A 238 -5.14 -0.49 10.74
N VAL A 239 -5.08 -0.76 9.44
CA VAL A 239 -3.85 -0.65 8.64
C VAL A 239 -4.17 0.10 7.35
N GLY A 240 -3.49 1.21 7.11
CA GLY A 240 -3.71 2.00 5.89
C GLY A 240 -3.22 1.23 4.67
N ILE A 241 -1.98 0.77 4.70
CA ILE A 241 -1.37 -0.04 3.63
C ILE A 241 -0.62 -1.22 4.25
N LEU A 242 -0.97 -2.44 3.87
CA LEU A 242 -0.31 -3.67 4.29
C LEU A 242 0.44 -4.31 3.11
N VAL A 243 1.76 -4.40 3.21
CA VAL A 243 2.62 -5.09 2.24
C VAL A 243 3.01 -6.45 2.80
N LYS A 244 2.59 -7.51 2.12
CA LYS A 244 3.05 -8.87 2.40
C LYS A 244 4.42 -9.10 1.75
N PRO A 245 5.18 -10.15 2.13
CA PRO A 245 6.52 -10.38 1.58
C PRO A 245 6.57 -10.49 0.04
N GLN A 246 5.48 -10.91 -0.59
CA GLN A 246 5.35 -11.00 -2.06
C GLN A 246 5.05 -9.66 -2.73
N GLY A 247 4.71 -8.63 -1.95
CA GLY A 247 4.45 -7.25 -2.38
C GLY A 247 5.71 -6.45 -2.76
N SER A 248 6.82 -7.13 -3.06
CA SER A 248 8.11 -6.51 -3.38
C SER A 248 8.06 -5.62 -4.63
N LEU A 249 9.09 -4.78 -4.83
CA LEU A 249 9.17 -3.85 -5.96
C LEU A 249 8.08 -2.76 -5.93
N THR A 250 7.45 -2.53 -4.77
CA THR A 250 6.37 -1.54 -4.64
C THR A 250 6.93 -0.15 -4.37
N ARG A 251 6.33 0.84 -5.01
CA ARG A 251 6.60 2.27 -4.78
C ARG A 251 5.36 2.94 -4.22
N MET A 252 5.52 3.71 -3.16
CA MET A 252 4.49 4.52 -2.52
C MET A 252 4.97 5.96 -2.49
N ASP A 253 4.26 6.83 -3.17
CA ASP A 253 4.62 8.23 -3.34
C ASP A 253 3.44 9.12 -2.98
N ASN A 254 3.68 10.23 -2.28
CA ASN A 254 2.68 11.25 -1.99
C ASN A 254 1.37 10.69 -1.37
N CYS A 255 1.48 9.66 -0.52
CA CYS A 255 0.33 9.07 0.17
C CYS A 255 0.02 9.83 1.48
N TYR A 256 -1.25 9.91 1.85
CA TYR A 256 -1.71 10.53 3.10
C TYR A 256 -2.30 9.47 4.05
N LEU A 257 -1.69 9.29 5.21
CA LEU A 257 -2.09 8.31 6.21
C LEU A 257 -2.60 9.06 7.44
N ASP A 258 -3.90 8.96 7.70
CA ASP A 258 -4.56 9.67 8.79
C ASP A 258 -4.96 8.68 9.89
N TRP A 259 -4.19 8.67 10.99
CA TRP A 259 -4.24 7.69 12.09
C TRP A 259 -3.97 6.23 11.71
N THR A 260 -3.63 5.93 10.45
CA THR A 260 -3.41 4.57 9.95
C THR A 260 -1.93 4.31 9.61
N ALA A 261 -1.43 3.11 9.83
CA ALA A 261 -0.04 2.77 9.56
C ALA A 261 0.18 2.21 8.15
N ILE A 262 1.41 2.35 7.64
CA ILE A 262 1.95 1.43 6.63
C ILE A 262 2.63 0.29 7.37
N VAL A 263 2.25 -0.95 7.09
CA VAL A 263 2.87 -2.15 7.68
C VAL A 263 3.50 -2.97 6.56
N MET A 264 4.78 -3.29 6.70
CA MET A 264 5.53 -4.08 5.72
C MET A 264 6.12 -5.33 6.36
N GLU A 265 5.69 -6.50 5.90
CA GLU A 265 6.22 -7.77 6.36
C GLU A 265 7.38 -8.26 5.49
N ASP A 266 8.53 -8.51 6.12
CA ASP A 266 9.79 -8.90 5.46
C ASP A 266 10.07 -8.17 4.13
N PRO A 267 10.10 -6.81 4.13
CA PRO A 267 10.07 -6.04 2.89
C PRO A 267 11.31 -6.22 2.02
N VAL A 268 11.08 -6.36 0.70
CA VAL A 268 12.12 -6.42 -0.32
C VAL A 268 11.84 -5.40 -1.41
N GLN A 269 12.80 -4.51 -1.68
CA GLN A 269 12.72 -3.48 -2.72
C GLN A 269 11.43 -2.64 -2.62
N ILE A 270 11.25 -1.97 -1.48
CA ILE A 270 10.09 -1.10 -1.23
C ILE A 270 10.56 0.34 -1.08
N HIS A 271 9.83 1.28 -1.68
CA HIS A 271 10.11 2.70 -1.58
C HIS A 271 8.89 3.46 -1.05
N VAL A 272 9.07 4.28 -0.01
CA VAL A 272 8.04 5.15 0.59
C VAL A 272 8.60 6.57 0.63
N THR A 273 7.95 7.50 -0.09
CA THR A 273 8.41 8.89 -0.18
C THR A 273 7.28 9.91 -0.29
N ASN A 274 7.61 11.17 0.03
CA ASN A 274 6.73 12.34 -0.02
C ASN A 274 5.39 12.18 0.71
N GLY A 275 5.27 11.22 1.62
CA GLY A 275 4.04 10.94 2.33
C GLY A 275 3.77 11.92 3.47
N PHE A 276 2.49 12.09 3.80
CA PHE A 276 2.05 12.77 5.01
C PHE A 276 1.42 11.77 5.97
N PHE A 277 1.87 11.75 7.21
CA PHE A 277 1.41 10.84 8.26
C PHE A 277 0.88 11.69 9.43
N LEU A 278 -0.43 11.65 9.66
CA LEU A 278 -1.11 12.40 10.72
C LEU A 278 -1.62 11.47 11.82
N GLY A 279 -1.72 11.98 13.05
CA GLY A 279 -2.44 11.28 14.12
C GLY A 279 -1.72 10.03 14.61
N ASP A 280 -0.40 10.12 14.80
CA ASP A 280 0.46 8.99 15.15
C ASP A 280 0.55 7.89 14.07
N ALA A 281 0.09 8.16 12.84
CA ALA A 281 0.41 7.33 11.69
C ALA A 281 1.93 7.17 11.52
N ASN A 282 2.35 5.96 11.19
CA ASN A 282 3.75 5.55 11.19
C ASN A 282 4.01 4.47 10.12
N VAL A 283 5.28 4.09 9.99
CA VAL A 283 5.70 2.92 9.22
C VAL A 283 6.17 1.82 10.16
N VAL A 284 5.63 0.61 10.01
CA VAL A 284 6.01 -0.57 10.79
C VAL A 284 6.69 -1.59 9.88
N LEU A 285 7.95 -1.90 10.20
CA LEU A 285 8.72 -2.97 9.58
C LEU A 285 8.55 -4.23 10.43
N LYS A 286 7.81 -5.20 9.91
CA LYS A 286 7.44 -6.41 10.63
C LYS A 286 8.26 -7.62 10.18
N ALA A 287 8.91 -8.28 11.13
CA ALA A 287 9.67 -9.49 10.92
C ALA A 287 8.74 -10.72 10.98
N ALA A 288 8.34 -11.26 9.82
CA ALA A 288 7.64 -12.54 9.76
C ALA A 288 8.64 -13.70 9.65
N LYS A 289 9.70 -13.52 8.84
CA LYS A 289 10.89 -14.38 8.71
C LYS A 289 12.17 -13.65 9.08
N GLY A 290 12.08 -12.35 9.40
CA GLY A 290 13.19 -11.53 9.87
C GLY A 290 14.17 -11.14 8.77
N LYS A 291 13.66 -10.83 7.57
CA LYS A 291 14.49 -10.41 6.43
C LYS A 291 13.99 -9.12 5.83
N MET A 292 14.89 -8.18 5.55
CA MET A 292 14.57 -7.00 4.75
C MET A 292 15.73 -6.62 3.84
N SER A 293 15.42 -6.17 2.61
CA SER A 293 16.44 -5.75 1.66
C SER A 293 15.94 -4.65 0.72
N GLY A 294 16.72 -3.61 0.46
CA GLY A 294 16.36 -2.58 -0.53
C GLY A 294 15.15 -1.73 -0.09
N VAL A 295 15.08 -1.35 1.18
CA VAL A 295 13.94 -0.58 1.70
C VAL A 295 14.34 0.89 1.83
N THR A 296 13.55 1.78 1.25
CA THR A 296 13.78 3.23 1.32
C THR A 296 12.55 3.92 1.89
N ILE A 297 12.72 4.67 2.99
CA ILE A 297 11.68 5.50 3.61
C ILE A 297 12.25 6.91 3.79
N VAL A 298 11.93 7.82 2.88
CA VAL A 298 12.58 9.13 2.79
C VAL A 298 11.60 10.26 2.52
N ASP A 299 11.97 11.49 2.88
CA ASP A 299 11.26 12.71 2.50
C ASP A 299 9.77 12.78 2.95
N ASN A 300 9.42 12.06 4.03
CA ASN A 300 8.07 12.07 4.57
C ASN A 300 7.90 13.06 5.73
N MET A 301 6.66 13.51 5.93
CA MET A 301 6.24 14.36 7.04
C MET A 301 5.38 13.58 8.03
N PHE A 302 5.73 13.62 9.32
CA PHE A 302 5.00 12.96 10.40
C PHE A 302 4.50 13.97 11.43
N LYS A 303 3.26 13.81 11.89
CA LYS A 303 2.65 14.68 12.90
C LYS A 303 1.79 13.90 13.88
N SER A 304 2.08 14.07 15.16
CA SER A 304 1.22 13.67 16.27
C SER A 304 0.48 14.87 16.84
N ASP A 305 -0.82 14.76 17.02
CA ASP A 305 -1.61 15.75 17.78
C ASP A 305 -1.47 15.55 19.30
N ALA A 306 -1.09 14.34 19.72
CA ALA A 306 -0.98 13.97 21.13
C ALA A 306 0.43 14.22 21.71
N ASN A 307 1.41 14.59 20.89
CA ASN A 307 2.83 14.58 21.24
C ASN A 307 3.27 13.24 21.85
N SER A 308 2.83 12.14 21.23
CA SER A 308 3.02 10.77 21.74
C SER A 308 4.49 10.35 21.86
N MET A 309 5.38 11.02 21.11
CA MET A 309 6.77 10.61 20.91
C MET A 309 6.92 9.19 20.34
N ASN A 310 5.85 8.66 19.74
CA ASN A 310 5.91 7.40 19.00
C ASN A 310 6.91 7.54 17.85
N PRO A 311 7.75 6.54 17.61
CA PRO A 311 8.72 6.60 16.52
C PRO A 311 8.02 6.51 15.16
N ILE A 312 8.50 7.32 14.22
CA ILE A 312 7.98 7.40 12.84
C ILE A 312 8.19 6.10 12.05
N VAL A 313 9.25 5.35 12.39
CA VAL A 313 9.50 3.99 11.90
C VAL A 313 9.69 3.06 13.08
N GLN A 314 8.97 1.94 13.07
CA GLN A 314 8.95 0.92 14.13
C GLN A 314 9.43 -0.42 13.60
N LEU A 315 10.12 -1.16 14.46
CA LEU A 315 10.42 -2.58 14.24
C LEU A 315 9.42 -3.41 15.04
N ASP A 316 8.69 -4.30 14.37
CA ASP A 316 7.86 -5.34 14.98
C ASP A 316 8.57 -6.69 14.79
N GLY A 317 9.30 -7.11 15.82
CA GLY A 317 10.12 -8.31 15.81
C GLY A 317 11.57 -8.08 15.35
N ASN A 318 12.32 -9.19 15.25
CA ASN A 318 13.77 -9.16 15.04
C ASN A 318 14.13 -9.50 13.58
N PHE A 319 14.96 -8.66 12.96
CA PHE A 319 15.50 -8.91 11.63
C PHE A 319 16.91 -9.49 11.73
N ALA A 320 17.07 -10.75 11.31
CA ALA A 320 18.38 -11.42 11.24
C ALA A 320 19.18 -11.02 9.99
N SER A 321 18.51 -10.52 8.95
CA SER A 321 19.13 -10.09 7.70
C SER A 321 18.54 -8.76 7.26
N ILE A 322 19.40 -7.75 7.18
CA ILE A 322 19.05 -6.38 6.79
C ILE A 322 20.11 -5.92 5.79
N ASP A 323 19.68 -5.55 4.59
CA ASP A 323 20.58 -5.16 3.49
C ASP A 323 20.02 -3.95 2.73
N GLN A 324 20.85 -3.01 2.29
CA GLN A 324 20.40 -1.87 1.47
C GLN A 324 19.15 -1.14 2.02
N VAL A 325 19.14 -0.82 3.32
CA VAL A 325 18.02 -0.11 3.96
C VAL A 325 18.40 1.34 4.22
N VAL A 326 17.55 2.27 3.78
CA VAL A 326 17.72 3.71 3.91
C VAL A 326 16.46 4.30 4.52
N ILE A 327 16.59 4.88 5.71
CA ILE A 327 15.55 5.65 6.37
C ILE A 327 16.16 7.00 6.69
N ASP A 328 15.80 8.06 5.99
CA ASP A 328 16.48 9.35 6.12
C ASP A 328 15.61 10.51 5.64
N ASN A 329 16.00 11.75 5.97
CA ASN A 329 15.33 12.99 5.56
C ASN A 329 13.81 13.05 5.84
N ASN A 330 13.36 12.33 6.87
CA ASN A 330 11.99 12.43 7.37
C ASN A 330 11.92 13.48 8.47
N ASN A 331 10.85 14.26 8.51
CA ASN A 331 10.61 15.25 9.57
C ASN A 331 9.40 14.86 10.42
N ALA A 332 9.44 15.25 11.69
CA ALA A 332 8.42 14.87 12.65
C ALA A 332 8.08 16.01 13.61
N VAL A 333 6.79 16.19 13.90
CA VAL A 333 6.28 17.06 14.96
C VAL A 333 5.50 16.20 15.97
N GLY A 334 5.92 16.22 17.23
CA GLY A 334 5.28 15.42 18.30
C GLY A 334 5.55 13.90 18.23
N MET A 335 6.43 13.46 17.33
CA MET A 335 6.84 12.06 17.14
C MET A 335 8.37 11.95 17.19
N ALA A 336 8.89 10.75 17.46
CA ALA A 336 10.34 10.51 17.49
C ALA A 336 10.87 10.20 16.07
N VAL A 337 11.79 11.04 15.58
CA VAL A 337 12.49 10.78 14.32
C VAL A 337 13.34 9.53 14.46
N LYS A 338 13.26 8.65 13.46
CA LYS A 338 14.07 7.44 13.33
C LYS A 338 14.73 7.43 11.96
N SER A 339 16.01 7.04 11.93
CA SER A 339 16.84 7.04 10.72
C SER A 339 17.86 5.90 10.74
N THR A 340 18.37 5.54 9.56
CA THR A 340 19.55 4.67 9.41
C THR A 340 20.85 5.47 9.36
N ALA A 341 20.80 6.79 9.47
CA ALA A 341 21.95 7.68 9.55
C ALA A 341 21.75 8.68 10.68
N GLY A 342 22.84 9.22 11.21
CA GLY A 342 22.78 10.18 12.30
C GLY A 342 23.97 11.11 12.32
N LYS A 343 23.74 12.34 12.79
CA LYS A 343 24.82 13.31 13.07
C LYS A 343 24.63 13.88 14.47
N LEU A 344 25.68 13.88 15.27
CA LEU A 344 25.70 14.47 16.60
C LEU A 344 26.95 15.30 16.79
N THR A 345 26.85 16.35 17.59
CA THR A 345 27.98 17.18 18.00
C THR A 345 28.02 17.22 19.51
N VAL A 346 29.15 16.80 20.08
CA VAL A 346 29.33 16.65 21.52
C VAL A 346 30.45 17.60 21.96
N PRO A 347 30.12 18.76 22.56
CA PRO A 347 31.11 19.60 23.22
C PRO A 347 31.51 19.00 24.58
N GLY A 348 32.74 19.23 25.02
CA GLY A 348 33.20 18.77 26.33
C GLY A 348 34.62 19.23 26.66
N ASN A 349 34.91 19.31 27.96
CA ASN A 349 36.26 19.52 28.47
C ASN A 349 36.69 18.29 29.25
N GLY A 350 37.71 17.59 28.74
CA GLY A 350 38.15 16.33 29.32
C GLY A 350 38.86 15.48 28.28
N THR A 351 38.84 14.17 28.51
CA THR A 351 39.49 13.16 27.66
C THR A 351 38.49 12.28 26.90
N LYS A 352 37.18 12.55 27.00
CA LYS A 352 36.12 11.66 26.51
C LYS A 352 34.89 12.41 26.03
N TRP A 353 34.39 12.00 24.86
CA TRP A 353 33.16 12.48 24.25
C TRP A 353 32.31 11.28 23.83
N VAL A 354 31.03 11.31 24.21
CA VAL A 354 30.08 10.20 24.00
C VAL A 354 28.94 10.70 23.11
N ALA A 355 28.89 10.23 21.88
CA ALA A 355 27.80 10.48 20.95
C ALA A 355 26.85 9.27 20.95
N ASP A 356 25.70 9.41 21.60
CA ASP A 356 24.69 8.35 21.71
C ASP A 356 23.59 8.54 20.66
N PHE A 357 23.54 7.62 19.69
CA PHE A 357 22.57 7.64 18.60
C PHE A 357 21.36 6.74 18.85
N SER A 358 21.19 6.16 20.05
CA SER A 358 20.12 5.19 20.35
C SER A 358 18.71 5.75 20.12
N SER A 359 18.52 7.05 20.33
CA SER A 359 17.24 7.73 20.07
C SER A 359 16.96 7.93 18.58
N ILE A 360 17.99 7.99 17.74
CA ILE A 360 17.90 8.30 16.30
C ILE A 360 17.90 7.01 15.47
N LEU A 361 18.84 6.10 15.74
CA LEU A 361 19.03 4.91 14.91
C LEU A 361 17.88 3.91 15.05
N VAL A 362 17.51 3.30 13.92
CA VAL A 362 16.42 2.33 13.82
C VAL A 362 16.86 0.96 14.33
N PHE A 363 18.02 0.49 13.87
CA PHE A 363 18.50 -0.84 14.23
C PHE A 363 19.38 -0.77 15.49
N PRO A 364 19.21 -1.71 16.44
CA PRO A 364 20.08 -1.77 17.61
C PRO A 364 21.48 -2.24 17.21
N ASP A 365 22.49 -1.58 17.76
CA ASP A 365 23.91 -1.98 17.70
C ASP A 365 24.43 -2.30 16.29
N ARG A 366 24.15 -1.41 15.33
CA ARG A 366 24.40 -1.66 13.90
C ARG A 366 25.00 -0.47 13.16
N ILE A 367 25.92 0.23 13.80
CA ILE A 367 26.74 1.24 13.11
C ILE A 367 27.75 0.49 12.23
N ASN A 368 27.58 0.60 10.91
CA ASN A 368 28.49 -0.03 9.94
C ASN A 368 29.62 0.94 9.54
N HIS A 369 29.29 2.22 9.42
CA HIS A 369 30.25 3.28 9.12
C HIS A 369 30.14 4.42 10.10
N PHE A 370 31.27 5.05 10.37
CA PHE A 370 31.33 6.30 11.10
C PHE A 370 32.39 7.22 10.50
N GLN A 371 32.18 8.51 10.69
CA GLN A 371 33.15 9.57 10.42
C GLN A 371 33.08 10.54 11.59
N TYR A 372 34.22 11.10 11.98
CA TYR A 372 34.22 12.15 13.00
C TYR A 372 35.24 13.24 12.71
N SER A 373 34.98 14.41 13.24
CA SER A 373 35.94 15.52 13.31
C SER A 373 36.16 15.90 14.77
N PHE A 374 37.39 16.27 15.08
CA PHE A 374 37.82 16.66 16.42
C PHE A 374 38.36 18.08 16.37
N ASN A 375 37.59 19.03 16.88
CA ASN A 375 38.00 20.43 17.00
C ASN A 375 38.29 20.74 18.47
N PHE A 376 39.38 21.42 18.78
CA PHE A 376 39.73 21.80 20.15
C PHE A 376 40.25 23.23 20.20
N GLN A 377 40.00 23.89 21.33
CA GLN A 377 40.39 25.29 21.52
C GLN A 377 41.80 25.42 22.10
N GLY A 378 42.51 26.47 21.67
CA GLY A 378 43.85 26.82 22.12
C GLY A 378 44.92 26.64 21.03
N VAL A 379 46.11 27.21 21.26
CA VAL A 379 47.30 26.95 20.42
C VAL A 379 48.00 25.74 21.04
N PRO A 380 47.89 24.53 20.45
CA PRO A 380 48.51 23.36 21.03
C PRO A 380 50.04 23.50 20.98
N VAL A 381 50.72 23.07 22.06
CA VAL A 381 52.15 22.75 22.01
C VAL A 381 52.37 21.49 21.14
N ALA A 382 51.38 20.59 21.09
CA ALA A 382 51.28 19.44 20.19
C ALA A 382 49.81 19.00 20.07
N PHE A 383 49.42 18.42 18.93
CA PHE A 383 48.06 17.88 18.74
C PHE A 383 47.79 16.73 19.72
N PRO A 384 46.63 16.68 20.39
CA PRO A 384 46.26 15.55 21.24
C PRO A 384 46.10 14.30 20.37
N ALA A 385 46.66 13.18 20.81
CA ALA A 385 46.37 11.89 20.19
C ALA A 385 44.94 11.50 20.56
N HIS A 386 44.12 11.17 19.57
CA HIS A 386 42.70 10.89 19.76
C HIS A 386 42.21 9.80 18.81
N GLY A 387 41.13 9.12 19.21
CA GLY A 387 40.57 8.03 18.43
C GLY A 387 39.23 7.54 18.99
N VAL A 388 38.54 6.74 18.19
CA VAL A 388 37.35 6.02 18.63
C VAL A 388 37.76 4.81 19.44
N THR A 389 37.18 4.65 20.63
CA THR A 389 37.46 3.52 21.54
C THR A 389 36.26 2.59 21.71
N SER A 390 35.06 3.00 21.31
CA SER A 390 33.86 2.16 21.31
C SER A 390 32.84 2.59 20.26
N LEU A 391 32.11 1.59 19.72
CA LEU A 391 31.01 1.74 18.75
C LEU A 391 29.76 0.91 19.14
N SER A 392 29.69 0.43 20.39
CA SER A 392 28.62 -0.49 20.81
C SER A 392 27.35 0.22 21.23
N ASN A 393 26.23 -0.48 21.14
CA ASN A 393 24.90 -0.02 21.53
C ASN A 393 24.48 1.29 20.85
N ASN A 394 24.89 1.49 19.58
CA ASN A 394 24.68 2.75 18.85
C ASN A 394 25.36 3.97 19.50
N VAL A 395 26.41 3.76 20.30
CA VAL A 395 27.18 4.82 20.94
C VAL A 395 28.58 4.88 20.35
N VAL A 396 28.99 6.06 19.88
CA VAL A 396 30.37 6.34 19.47
C VAL A 396 31.10 7.04 20.61
N VAL A 397 32.18 6.44 21.08
CA VAL A 397 33.06 7.02 22.10
C VAL A 397 34.36 7.46 21.47
N VAL A 398 34.65 8.75 21.54
CA VAL A 398 35.95 9.33 21.15
C VAL A 398 36.70 9.71 22.40
N GLU A 399 37.96 9.31 22.49
CA GLU A 399 38.83 9.62 23.63
C GLU A 399 40.14 10.26 23.15
N SER A 400 40.75 11.07 24.02
CA SER A 400 42.06 11.70 23.81
C SER A 400 43.05 11.34 24.91
N ASP A 401 44.34 11.39 24.59
CA ASP A 401 45.45 11.10 25.50
C ASP A 401 45.58 12.12 26.66
N ARG A 402 44.98 13.30 26.49
CA ARG A 402 45.02 14.41 27.45
C ARG A 402 43.73 15.20 27.45
N SER A 403 43.50 15.92 28.54
CA SER A 403 42.35 16.80 28.68
C SER A 403 42.44 17.97 27.71
N VAL A 404 41.40 18.17 26.90
CA VAL A 404 41.25 19.35 26.05
C VAL A 404 39.80 19.84 26.08
N ASN A 405 39.62 21.14 25.88
CA ASN A 405 38.30 21.70 25.61
C ASN A 405 38.00 21.51 24.12
N GLY A 406 37.20 20.49 23.80
CA GLY A 406 36.98 20.01 22.45
C GLY A 406 35.51 19.81 22.09
N VAL A 407 35.26 19.79 20.79
CA VAL A 407 33.98 19.50 20.16
C VAL A 407 34.19 18.38 19.17
N VAL A 408 33.46 17.29 19.37
CA VAL A 408 33.48 16.12 18.48
C VAL A 408 32.20 16.09 17.68
N SER A 409 32.32 16.21 16.36
CA SER A 409 31.18 16.03 15.45
C SER A 409 31.28 14.64 14.84
N VAL A 410 30.27 13.80 15.05
CA VAL A 410 30.21 12.41 14.61
C VAL A 410 29.07 12.25 13.62
N ALA A 411 29.32 11.56 12.51
CA ALA A 411 28.33 11.06 11.58
C ALA A 411 28.41 9.53 11.55
N VAL A 412 27.27 8.85 11.56
CA VAL A 412 27.17 7.38 11.52
C VAL A 412 26.12 6.95 10.50
N ASP A 413 26.27 5.73 9.99
CA ASP A 413 25.21 5.05 9.25
C ASP A 413 25.16 3.55 9.51
N GLN A 414 24.01 2.97 9.17
CA GLN A 414 23.68 1.55 9.26
C GLN A 414 23.60 0.90 7.88
N TYR A 415 24.20 1.52 6.85
CA TYR A 415 24.14 1.04 5.48
C TYR A 415 25.02 -0.19 5.31
N ASN A 416 24.55 -1.16 4.54
CA ASN A 416 25.34 -2.33 4.17
C ASN A 416 25.56 -2.26 2.66
N ARG A 417 26.80 -2.08 2.20
CA ARG A 417 27.13 -2.12 0.77
C ARG A 417 27.79 -3.44 0.44
N LYS A 418 27.32 -4.08 -0.63
CA LYS A 418 27.91 -5.33 -1.10
C LYS A 418 29.34 -5.07 -1.59
N GLY A 419 30.32 -5.63 -0.89
CA GLY A 419 31.76 -5.52 -1.23
C GLY A 419 32.61 -4.78 -0.18
N GLU A 420 31.99 -4.28 0.90
CA GLU A 420 32.67 -3.85 2.13
C GLU A 420 32.93 -5.02 3.09
#